data_AF-Q8WWC5-F1
#
_entry.id   AF-Q8WWC5-F1
#
_cell.length_a   1.000
_cell.length_b   1.000
_cell.length_c   1.000
_cell.angle_alpha   90.00
_cell.angle_beta   90.00
_cell.angle_gamma   90.00
#
_symmetry.space_group_name_H-M   'P 1'
#
loop_
_entity.id
_entity.type
_entity.pdbx_description
1 polymer ?
#
loop_
_entity_poly.entity_id
_entity_poly.type
_entity_poly.pdbx_seq_one_letter_code
_entity_poly.pdbx_strand_id
1 'polypeptide(L)'
;MGSSEVSIIPGLQKEEKAAVERRRLHVLKALKKLRIEADEAPVVAVLGSGGGLRAHIACLGVLSEMKEQGLLDAVTYLAGVSGSTWAISSLYTNDGDMEALEADLKHRFTRQEWDLAKSLQKTIQAARSENYSLTDFWAYMVISKQTRELPESHLSNMKKPVEEGTLPYPIFAAIDNDLQPSWQEARAPGKQTFRGRER
;
A
#
# COMPACT_ATOMS: atom_id res chain seq x y z
N MET A 1 -18.53 -24.07 -15.23
CA MET A 1 -19.22 -23.23 -14.23
C MET A 1 -18.29 -22.06 -13.95
N GLY A 2 -18.61 -20.88 -14.46
CA GLY A 2 -17.76 -19.70 -14.30
C GLY A 2 -17.76 -19.26 -12.84
N SER A 3 -16.57 -19.07 -12.26
CA SER A 3 -16.45 -18.33 -11.00
C SER A 3 -17.14 -16.98 -11.17
N SER A 4 -18.03 -16.60 -10.25
CA SER A 4 -18.51 -15.23 -10.19
C SER A 4 -17.31 -14.29 -10.02
N GLU A 5 -17.26 -13.20 -10.79
CA GLU A 5 -16.15 -12.22 -10.73
C GLU A 5 -16.13 -11.45 -9.40
N VAL A 6 -17.25 -11.45 -8.66
CA VAL A 6 -17.40 -10.79 -7.36
C VAL A 6 -17.53 -11.83 -6.25
N SER A 7 -16.79 -11.63 -5.15
CA SER A 7 -16.85 -12.45 -3.94
C SER A 7 -17.49 -11.68 -2.80
N ILE A 8 -18.56 -12.23 -2.22
CA ILE A 8 -19.20 -11.68 -1.01
C ILE A 8 -18.91 -12.65 0.13
N ILE A 9 -18.02 -12.26 1.02
CA ILE A 9 -17.61 -13.08 2.17
C ILE A 9 -17.66 -12.27 3.47
N PRO A 10 -18.08 -12.86 4.59
CA PRO A 10 -17.86 -12.27 5.90
C PRO A 10 -16.40 -12.45 6.32
N GLY A 11 -15.69 -11.36 6.57
CA GLY A 11 -14.31 -11.35 7.07
C GLY A 11 -13.23 -11.42 5.97
N LEU A 12 -12.02 -11.88 6.34
CA LEU A 12 -10.86 -11.89 5.44
C LEU A 12 -10.95 -12.97 4.36
N GLN A 13 -10.48 -12.61 3.17
CA GLN A 13 -10.26 -13.52 2.04
C GLN A 13 -9.22 -14.61 2.37
N LYS A 14 -9.30 -15.76 1.68
CA LYS A 14 -8.45 -16.93 1.97
C LYS A 14 -6.97 -16.61 1.75
N GLU A 15 -6.70 -15.82 0.73
CA GLU A 15 -5.38 -15.39 0.30
C GLU A 15 -4.71 -14.51 1.36
N GLU A 16 -5.46 -13.57 1.95
CA GLU A 16 -4.98 -12.73 3.04
C GLU A 16 -4.72 -13.55 4.30
N LYS A 17 -5.66 -14.43 4.69
CA LYS A 17 -5.46 -15.34 5.83
C LYS A 17 -4.18 -16.15 5.68
N ALA A 18 -3.95 -16.71 4.49
CA ALA A 18 -2.77 -17.51 4.21
C ALA A 18 -1.47 -16.68 4.20
N ALA A 19 -1.49 -15.46 3.64
CA ALA A 19 -0.36 -14.54 3.66
C ALA A 19 0.01 -14.11 5.08
N VAL A 20 -0.99 -13.74 5.89
CA VAL A 20 -0.80 -13.34 7.30
C VAL A 20 -0.28 -14.50 8.15
N GLU A 21 -0.77 -15.73 7.93
CA GLU A 21 -0.26 -16.90 8.66
C GLU A 21 1.20 -17.20 8.30
N ARG A 22 1.58 -17.07 7.02
CA ARG A 22 3.00 -17.23 6.63
C ARG A 22 3.87 -16.13 7.22
N ARG A 23 3.40 -14.87 7.21
CA ARG A 23 4.08 -13.74 7.84
C ARG A 23 4.29 -13.93 9.35
N ARG A 24 3.40 -14.66 10.03
CA ARG A 24 3.46 -14.95 11.47
C ARG A 24 4.82 -15.52 11.90
N LEU A 25 5.41 -16.40 11.09
CA LEU A 25 6.73 -16.98 11.34
C LEU A 25 7.86 -15.94 11.22
N HIS A 26 7.75 -15.03 10.25
CA HIS A 26 8.70 -13.92 10.10
C HIS A 26 8.64 -12.96 11.28
N VAL A 27 7.43 -12.65 11.75
CA VAL A 27 7.21 -11.77 12.91
C VAL A 27 7.83 -12.36 14.17
N LEU A 28 7.56 -13.63 14.49
CA LEU A 28 8.18 -14.30 15.65
C LEU A 28 9.71 -14.30 15.55
N LYS A 29 10.26 -14.58 14.36
CA LYS A 29 11.70 -14.54 14.13
C LYS A 29 12.28 -13.14 14.33
N ALA A 30 11.58 -12.10 13.89
CA ALA A 30 11.97 -10.71 14.08
C ALA A 30 11.94 -10.32 15.57
N LEU A 31 10.87 -10.63 16.28
CA LEU A 31 10.76 -10.37 17.73
C LEU A 31 11.86 -11.07 18.53
N LYS A 32 12.19 -12.32 18.19
CA LYS A 32 13.31 -13.04 18.81
C LYS A 32 14.65 -12.33 18.58
N LYS A 33 14.91 -11.81 17.37
CA LYS A 33 16.12 -11.02 17.08
C LYS A 33 16.15 -9.71 17.89
N LEU A 34 14.98 -9.12 18.12
CA LEU A 34 14.79 -7.93 18.95
C LEU A 34 14.82 -8.21 20.46
N ARG A 35 15.06 -9.47 20.86
CA ARG A 35 15.05 -9.93 22.28
C ARG A 35 13.71 -9.70 22.98
N ILE A 36 12.62 -9.80 22.21
CA ILE A 36 11.24 -9.78 22.72
C ILE A 36 10.73 -11.22 22.72
N GLU A 37 10.37 -11.73 23.90
CA GLU A 37 9.75 -13.05 24.04
C GLU A 37 8.25 -12.95 23.74
N ALA A 38 7.77 -13.80 22.83
CA ALA A 38 6.37 -13.89 22.48
C ALA A 38 6.04 -15.33 22.04
N ASP A 39 5.04 -15.94 22.70
CA ASP A 39 4.55 -17.28 22.35
C ASP A 39 3.70 -17.26 21.07
N GLU A 40 3.08 -16.11 20.79
CA GLU A 40 2.28 -15.87 19.59
C GLU A 40 2.72 -14.57 18.89
N ALA A 41 2.69 -14.55 17.57
CA ALA A 41 3.00 -13.34 16.84
C ALA A 41 1.91 -12.29 17.06
N PRO A 42 2.24 -11.08 17.56
CA PRO A 42 1.31 -9.97 17.56
C PRO A 42 1.03 -9.53 16.13
N VAL A 43 -0.17 -9.04 15.89
CA VAL A 43 -0.53 -8.37 14.64
C VAL A 43 -0.13 -6.90 14.75
N VAL A 44 0.94 -6.53 14.05
CA VAL A 44 1.47 -5.15 14.06
C VAL A 44 1.13 -4.48 12.74
N ALA A 45 0.53 -3.28 12.82
CA ALA A 45 0.19 -2.47 11.66
C ALA A 45 0.96 -1.15 11.66
N VAL A 46 1.53 -0.79 10.51
CA VAL A 46 2.13 0.52 10.26
C VAL A 46 1.24 1.31 9.32
N LEU A 47 0.98 2.58 9.65
CA LEU A 47 0.02 3.43 8.94
C LEU A 47 0.71 4.68 8.41
N GLY A 48 0.80 4.79 7.08
CA GLY A 48 1.35 5.94 6.36
C GLY A 48 0.28 6.97 6.00
N SER A 49 0.45 8.20 6.49
CA SER A 49 -0.46 9.31 6.21
C SER A 49 -0.31 9.90 4.79
N GLY A 50 -1.28 10.72 4.39
CA GLY A 50 -1.22 11.47 3.13
C GLY A 50 -0.36 12.74 3.21
N GLY A 51 -0.03 13.30 2.05
CA GLY A 51 0.76 14.53 1.97
C GLY A 51 1.69 14.65 0.77
N GLY A 52 1.34 14.00 -0.35
CA GLY A 52 2.13 14.03 -1.59
C GLY A 52 3.59 13.61 -1.39
N LEU A 53 4.51 14.28 -2.09
CA LEU A 53 5.93 13.95 -2.07
C LEU A 53 6.55 13.99 -0.66
N ARG A 54 6.09 14.89 0.22
CA ARG A 54 6.55 14.94 1.62
C ARG A 54 6.27 13.64 2.35
N ALA A 55 5.04 13.13 2.25
CA ALA A 55 4.65 11.88 2.90
C ALA A 55 5.38 10.68 2.27
N HIS A 56 5.59 10.70 0.95
CA HIS A 56 6.37 9.67 0.26
C HIS A 56 7.80 9.56 0.82
N ILE A 57 8.57 10.65 0.80
CA ILE A 57 9.97 10.64 1.27
C ILE A 57 10.06 10.35 2.77
N ALA A 58 9.17 10.93 3.58
CA ALA A 58 9.15 10.68 5.02
C ALA A 58 8.82 9.21 5.33
N CYS A 59 7.85 8.61 4.62
CA CYS A 59 7.49 7.21 4.80
C CYS A 59 8.64 6.29 4.42
N LEU A 60 9.34 6.55 3.31
CA LEU A 60 10.52 5.80 2.91
C LEU A 60 11.65 5.86 3.95
N GLY A 61 11.93 7.04 4.51
CA GLY A 61 12.90 7.18 5.60
C GLY A 61 12.54 6.36 6.83
N VAL A 62 11.27 6.38 7.24
CA VAL A 62 10.78 5.54 8.34
C VAL A 62 10.90 4.05 8.03
N LEU A 63 10.51 3.61 6.83
CA LEU A 63 10.62 2.22 6.42
C LEU A 63 12.09 1.75 6.36
N SER A 64 13.01 2.64 5.97
CA SER A 64 14.44 2.35 5.93
C SER A 64 14.98 2.09 7.32
N GLU A 65 14.76 3.02 8.26
CA GLU A 65 15.17 2.85 9.65
C GLU A 65 14.50 1.63 10.29
N MET A 66 13.21 1.39 10.03
CA MET A 66 12.53 0.19 10.52
C MET A 66 13.18 -1.09 9.98
N LYS A 67 13.67 -1.09 8.74
CA LYS A 67 14.38 -2.24 8.17
C LYS A 67 15.73 -2.44 8.84
N GLU A 68 16.51 -1.36 9.02
CA GLU A 68 17.80 -1.39 9.70
C GLU A 68 17.69 -1.91 11.15
N GLN A 69 16.67 -1.46 11.87
CA GLN A 69 16.40 -1.91 13.25
C GLN A 69 15.74 -3.30 13.31
N GLY A 70 15.42 -3.94 12.18
CA GLY A 70 14.72 -5.22 12.13
C GLY A 70 13.24 -5.17 12.54
N LEU A 71 12.69 -3.96 12.73
CA LEU A 71 11.29 -3.73 13.09
C LEU A 71 10.34 -4.00 11.92
N LEU A 72 10.76 -3.72 10.68
CA LEU A 72 9.91 -3.94 9.50
C LEU A 72 9.54 -5.43 9.33
N ASP A 73 10.44 -6.34 9.70
CA ASP A 73 10.20 -7.79 9.65
C ASP A 73 9.15 -8.24 10.70
N ALA A 74 8.90 -7.44 11.75
CA ALA A 74 7.86 -7.66 12.74
C ALA A 74 6.48 -7.08 12.36
N VAL A 75 6.40 -6.34 11.25
CA VAL A 75 5.13 -5.75 10.77
C VAL A 75 4.31 -6.78 10.01
N THR A 76 3.03 -6.90 10.35
CA THR A 76 2.03 -7.74 9.66
C THR A 76 1.34 -6.99 8.53
N TYR A 77 0.90 -5.75 8.79
CA TYR A 77 0.17 -4.93 7.84
C TYR A 77 0.88 -3.59 7.60
N LEU A 78 0.98 -3.19 6.34
CA LEU A 78 1.51 -1.89 5.94
C LEU A 78 0.43 -1.14 5.14
N ALA A 79 -0.22 -0.20 5.81
CA ALA A 79 -1.32 0.56 5.24
C ALA A 79 -0.88 1.99 4.88
N GLY A 80 -1.39 2.54 3.79
CA GLY A 80 -1.10 3.92 3.41
C GLY A 80 -2.18 4.59 2.57
N VAL A 81 -2.18 5.93 2.61
CA VAL A 81 -3.03 6.79 1.79
C VAL A 81 -2.22 7.90 1.11
N SER A 82 -2.68 8.35 -0.07
CA SER A 82 -2.05 9.43 -0.84
C SER A 82 -0.52 9.21 -0.98
N GLY A 83 0.33 10.18 -0.66
CA GLY A 83 1.78 10.08 -0.85
C GLY A 83 2.46 8.85 -0.23
N SER A 84 1.95 8.32 0.90
CA SER A 84 2.52 7.08 1.47
C SER A 84 2.25 5.85 0.59
N THR A 85 1.21 5.85 -0.25
CA THR A 85 1.00 4.75 -1.19
C THR A 85 2.13 4.65 -2.20
N TRP A 86 2.72 5.78 -2.59
CA TRP A 86 3.87 5.80 -3.50
C TRP A 86 5.09 5.15 -2.84
N ALA A 87 5.30 5.39 -1.55
CA ALA A 87 6.42 4.82 -0.79
C ALA A 87 6.27 3.32 -0.64
N ILE A 88 5.07 2.88 -0.25
CA ILE A 88 4.71 1.47 -0.16
C ILE A 88 4.93 0.83 -1.54
N SER A 89 4.37 1.38 -2.63
CA SER A 89 4.58 0.83 -3.98
C SER A 89 6.06 0.67 -4.34
N SER A 90 6.90 1.69 -4.09
CA SER A 90 8.34 1.59 -4.36
C SER A 90 9.04 0.49 -3.56
N LEU A 91 8.64 0.24 -2.30
CA LEU A 91 9.14 -0.86 -1.48
C LEU A 91 8.85 -2.22 -2.14
N TYR A 92 7.62 -2.46 -2.60
CA TYR A 92 7.26 -3.75 -3.21
C TYR A 92 7.87 -3.92 -4.61
N THR A 93 8.00 -2.85 -5.40
CA THR A 93 8.66 -2.93 -6.72
C THR A 93 10.15 -3.27 -6.61
N ASN A 94 10.78 -2.97 -5.48
CA ASN A 94 12.17 -3.33 -5.18
C ASN A 94 12.30 -4.59 -4.31
N ASP A 95 11.25 -5.41 -4.18
CA ASP A 95 11.24 -6.64 -3.36
C ASP A 95 11.70 -6.43 -1.89
N GLY A 96 11.53 -5.21 -1.36
CA GLY A 96 11.96 -4.84 -0.01
C GLY A 96 13.42 -4.44 0.14
N ASP A 97 14.17 -4.32 -0.95
CA ASP A 97 15.55 -3.83 -0.96
C ASP A 97 15.57 -2.31 -0.74
N MET A 98 15.68 -1.91 0.52
CA MET A 98 15.72 -0.49 0.92
C MET A 98 17.01 0.20 0.48
N GLU A 99 18.14 -0.51 0.42
CA GLU A 99 19.42 0.07 -0.01
C GLU A 99 19.38 0.43 -1.50
N ALA A 100 18.92 -0.51 -2.34
CA ALA A 100 18.72 -0.27 -3.77
C ALA A 100 17.71 0.85 -4.01
N LEU A 101 16.60 0.86 -3.27
CA LEU A 101 15.58 1.90 -3.35
C LEU A 101 16.14 3.29 -2.99
N GLU A 102 16.91 3.40 -1.91
CA GLU A 102 17.57 4.66 -1.54
C GLU A 102 18.57 5.15 -2.59
N ALA A 103 19.36 4.24 -3.15
CA ALA A 103 20.33 4.56 -4.19
C ALA A 103 19.62 5.09 -5.45
N ASP A 104 18.53 4.44 -5.85
CA ASP A 104 17.70 4.86 -6.98
C ASP A 104 17.04 6.22 -6.73
N LEU A 105 16.46 6.45 -5.54
CA LEU A 105 15.90 7.75 -5.16
C LEU A 105 16.96 8.86 -5.24
N LYS A 106 18.14 8.64 -4.64
CA LYS A 106 19.26 9.60 -4.70
C LYS A 106 19.66 9.89 -6.15
N HIS A 107 19.74 8.86 -7.00
CA HIS A 107 20.05 9.01 -8.41
C HIS A 107 19.02 9.88 -9.15
N ARG A 108 17.74 9.54 -9.03
CA ARG A 108 16.62 10.26 -9.67
C ARG A 108 16.55 11.72 -9.29
N PHE A 109 16.66 12.03 -7.99
CA PHE A 109 16.56 13.40 -7.50
C PHE A 109 17.81 14.23 -7.76
N THR A 110 19.00 13.61 -7.83
CA THR A 110 20.25 14.32 -8.18
C THR A 110 20.28 14.75 -9.63
N ARG A 111 19.85 13.86 -10.56
CA ARG A 111 19.84 14.19 -11.99
C ARG A 111 18.77 15.20 -12.37
N GLN A 112 17.71 15.31 -11.56
CA GLN A 112 16.53 16.15 -11.82
C GLN A 112 15.86 15.89 -13.17
N GLU A 113 16.16 14.74 -13.78
CA GLU A 113 15.64 14.33 -15.07
C GLU A 113 14.20 13.84 -14.93
N TRP A 114 13.36 14.21 -15.89
CA TRP A 114 12.01 13.70 -16.03
C TRP A 114 11.70 13.58 -17.50
N ASP A 115 11.34 12.38 -17.93
CA ASP A 115 10.98 12.12 -19.32
C ASP A 115 9.55 12.61 -19.59
N LEU A 116 9.45 13.90 -19.93
CA LEU A 116 8.20 14.54 -20.31
C LEU A 116 7.58 13.88 -21.55
N ALA A 117 8.41 13.47 -22.52
CA ALA A 117 7.92 12.87 -23.76
C ALA A 117 7.23 11.53 -23.48
N LYS A 118 7.87 10.66 -22.71
CA LYS A 118 7.30 9.37 -22.30
C LYS A 118 6.07 9.55 -21.40
N SER A 119 6.10 10.52 -20.48
CA SER A 119 4.96 10.88 -19.63
C SER A 119 3.75 11.35 -20.44
N LEU A 120 3.98 12.20 -21.43
CA LEU A 120 2.94 12.66 -22.36
C LEU A 120 2.40 11.52 -23.21
N GLN A 121 3.27 10.64 -23.71
CA GLN A 121 2.85 9.45 -24.47
C GLN A 121 1.94 8.53 -23.66
N LYS A 122 2.29 8.23 -22.40
CA LYS A 122 1.41 7.44 -21.51
C LYS A 122 0.08 8.13 -21.24
N THR A 123 0.10 9.45 -21.04
CA THR A 123 -1.12 10.24 -20.85
C THR A 123 -2.05 10.14 -22.07
N ILE A 124 -1.50 10.28 -23.29
CA ILE A 124 -2.25 10.11 -24.54
C ILE A 124 -2.75 8.67 -24.70
N GLN A 125 -1.95 7.68 -24.31
CA GLN A 125 -2.36 6.28 -24.35
C GLN A 125 -3.53 6.02 -23.41
N ALA A 126 -3.47 6.52 -22.18
CA ALA A 126 -4.54 6.40 -21.19
C ALA A 126 -5.82 7.09 -21.65
N ALA A 127 -5.71 8.24 -22.32
CA ALA A 127 -6.85 8.97 -22.88
C ALA A 127 -7.63 8.21 -23.97
N ARG A 128 -7.10 7.08 -24.48
CA ARG A 128 -7.82 6.17 -25.38
C ARG A 128 -8.68 5.14 -24.65
N SER A 129 -8.54 5.02 -23.33
CA SER A 129 -9.36 4.13 -22.50
C SER A 129 -10.72 4.75 -22.25
N GLU A 130 -11.77 3.93 -22.24
CA GLU A 130 -13.13 4.35 -21.85
C GLU A 130 -13.20 4.81 -20.39
N ASN A 131 -12.25 4.37 -19.54
CA ASN A 131 -12.18 4.69 -18.11
C ASN A 131 -11.21 5.84 -17.81
N TYR A 132 -10.78 6.61 -18.81
CA TYR A 132 -9.88 7.73 -18.61
C TYR A 132 -10.49 8.78 -17.66
N SER A 133 -9.64 9.31 -16.78
CA SER A 133 -10.00 10.37 -15.84
C SER A 133 -8.85 11.35 -15.64
N LEU A 134 -9.12 12.46 -14.93
CA LEU A 134 -8.07 13.38 -14.52
C LEU A 134 -7.03 12.70 -13.60
N THR A 135 -7.37 11.57 -12.98
CA THR A 135 -6.44 10.76 -12.19
C THR A 135 -5.32 10.18 -13.06
N ASP A 136 -5.61 9.79 -14.31
CA ASP A 136 -4.61 9.30 -15.25
C ASP A 136 -3.63 10.41 -15.65
N PHE A 137 -4.15 11.59 -15.99
CA PHE A 137 -3.31 12.77 -16.24
C PHE A 137 -2.45 13.10 -15.01
N TRP A 138 -3.06 13.11 -13.81
CA TRP A 138 -2.35 13.37 -12.56
C TRP A 138 -1.23 12.35 -12.32
N ALA A 139 -1.49 11.06 -12.53
CA ALA A 139 -0.51 10.00 -12.36
C ALA A 139 0.66 10.14 -13.35
N TYR A 140 0.36 10.27 -14.64
CA TYR A 140 1.40 10.27 -15.68
C TYR A 140 2.13 11.60 -15.83
N MET A 141 1.54 12.74 -15.46
CA MET A 141 2.19 14.05 -15.61
C MET A 141 2.70 14.62 -14.28
N VAL A 142 1.93 14.50 -13.19
CA VAL A 142 2.27 15.17 -11.94
C VAL A 142 3.02 14.23 -11.00
N ILE A 143 2.49 13.04 -10.74
CA ILE A 143 3.17 12.06 -9.89
C ILE A 143 4.51 11.70 -10.51
N SER A 144 4.54 11.37 -11.81
CA SER A 144 5.81 11.01 -12.48
C SER A 144 6.88 12.09 -12.42
N LYS A 145 6.48 13.37 -12.48
CA LYS A 145 7.37 14.51 -12.31
C LYS A 145 7.82 14.67 -10.85
N GLN A 146 6.93 14.48 -9.89
CA GLN A 146 7.24 14.62 -8.46
C GLN A 146 8.14 13.50 -7.95
N THR A 147 7.85 12.25 -8.32
CA THR A 147 8.64 11.07 -7.95
C THR A 147 9.82 10.85 -8.88
N ARG A 148 9.89 11.54 -10.03
CA ARG A 148 10.92 11.34 -11.06
C ARG A 148 10.94 9.90 -11.60
N GLU A 149 9.78 9.26 -11.61
CA GLU A 149 9.61 7.85 -11.93
C GLU A 149 8.26 7.65 -12.62
N LEU A 150 8.25 6.83 -13.67
CA LEU A 150 7.02 6.49 -14.36
C LEU A 150 6.53 5.13 -13.84
N PRO A 151 5.32 5.05 -13.25
CA PRO A 151 4.81 3.77 -12.75
C PRO A 151 4.57 2.81 -13.93
N GLU A 152 5.30 1.70 -13.95
CA GLU A 152 5.09 0.61 -14.92
C GLU A 152 4.63 -0.70 -14.26
N SER A 153 4.68 -0.78 -12.93
CA SER A 153 4.23 -1.92 -12.14
C SER A 153 2.73 -1.88 -11.85
N HIS A 154 2.10 -3.05 -11.82
CA HIS A 154 0.73 -3.25 -11.35
C HIS A 154 0.71 -3.77 -9.90
N LEU A 155 -0.43 -3.63 -9.21
CA LEU A 155 -0.61 -4.18 -7.86
C LEU A 155 -0.41 -5.71 -7.83
N SER A 156 -0.75 -6.40 -8.92
CA SER A 156 -0.52 -7.84 -9.05
C SER A 156 0.97 -8.24 -9.00
N ASN A 157 1.89 -7.32 -9.32
CA ASN A 157 3.32 -7.59 -9.18
C ASN A 157 3.75 -7.72 -7.71
N MET A 158 3.00 -7.14 -6.77
CA MET A 158 3.27 -7.26 -5.32
C MET A 158 2.89 -8.64 -4.76
N LYS A 159 2.22 -9.48 -5.54
CA LYS A 159 1.62 -10.74 -5.08
C LYS A 159 2.64 -11.69 -4.46
N LYS A 160 3.79 -11.90 -5.12
CA LYS A 160 4.79 -12.88 -4.68
C LYS A 160 5.32 -12.60 -3.26
N PRO A 161 5.90 -11.42 -2.95
CA PRO A 161 6.41 -11.16 -1.60
C PRO A 161 5.32 -11.13 -0.52
N VAL A 162 4.08 -10.77 -0.88
CA VAL A 162 2.92 -10.81 0.02
C VAL A 162 2.49 -12.23 0.30
N GLU A 163 2.35 -13.05 -0.75
CA GLU A 163 1.99 -14.45 -0.59
C GLU A 163 3.08 -15.17 0.19
N GLU A 164 4.35 -14.99 -0.10
CA GLU A 164 5.43 -15.65 0.66
C GLU A 164 5.57 -15.10 2.10
N GLY A 165 4.93 -13.98 2.44
CA GLY A 165 5.02 -13.34 3.75
C GLY A 165 6.38 -12.67 4.02
N THR A 166 7.18 -12.45 2.97
CA THR A 166 8.50 -11.82 3.07
C THR A 166 8.40 -10.32 3.30
N LEU A 167 7.32 -9.70 2.83
CA LEU A 167 6.92 -8.33 3.14
C LEU A 167 5.60 -8.29 3.91
N PRO A 168 5.29 -7.20 4.63
CA PRO A 168 3.98 -7.00 5.24
C PRO A 168 2.85 -7.11 4.21
N TYR A 169 1.62 -7.31 4.64
CA TYR A 169 0.46 -7.27 3.76
C TYR A 169 0.09 -5.80 3.46
N PRO A 170 0.16 -5.34 2.18
CA PRO A 170 -0.08 -3.94 1.83
C PRO A 170 -1.57 -3.61 1.80
N ILE A 171 -1.94 -2.45 2.34
CA ILE A 171 -3.30 -1.92 2.27
C ILE A 171 -3.25 -0.50 1.70
N PHE A 172 -3.95 -0.30 0.59
CA PHE A 172 -4.14 1.00 -0.04
C PHE A 172 -5.60 1.40 0.08
N ALA A 173 -5.89 2.61 0.56
CA ALA A 173 -7.25 3.09 0.70
C ALA A 173 -7.56 4.26 -0.23
N ALA A 174 -8.77 4.22 -0.79
CA ALA A 174 -9.42 5.29 -1.54
C ALA A 174 -10.87 5.43 -1.06
N ILE A 175 -11.48 6.57 -1.32
CA ILE A 175 -12.88 6.83 -0.98
C ILE A 175 -13.70 6.76 -2.26
N ASP A 176 -14.81 6.02 -2.19
CA ASP A 176 -15.87 6.08 -3.17
C ASP A 176 -16.89 7.14 -2.74
N ASN A 177 -17.02 8.20 -3.53
CA ASN A 177 -17.93 9.30 -3.22
C ASN A 177 -19.40 8.91 -3.40
N ASP A 178 -19.72 7.88 -4.20
CA ASP A 178 -21.09 7.43 -4.40
C ASP A 178 -21.66 6.81 -3.10
N LEU A 179 -20.78 6.36 -2.20
CA LEU A 179 -21.13 5.82 -0.89
C LEU A 179 -21.19 6.91 0.20
N GLN A 180 -20.85 8.15 -0.11
CA GLN A 180 -20.83 9.23 0.88
C GLN A 180 -22.22 9.55 1.45
N PRO A 181 -23.31 9.65 0.65
CA PRO A 181 -24.64 9.94 1.19
C PRO A 181 -25.14 8.85 2.15
N SER A 182 -24.98 7.57 1.76
CA SER A 182 -25.41 6.43 2.59
C SER A 182 -24.61 6.34 3.89
N TRP A 183 -23.32 6.67 3.86
CA TRP A 183 -22.48 6.76 5.04
C TRP A 183 -22.89 7.90 5.97
N GLN A 184 -23.23 9.08 5.44
CA GLN A 184 -23.72 10.21 6.23
C GLN A 184 -25.07 9.88 6.89
N GLU A 185 -25.99 9.23 6.17
CA GLU A 185 -27.26 8.78 6.73
C GLU A 185 -27.10 7.76 7.86
N ALA A 186 -26.16 6.82 7.72
CA ALA A 186 -25.86 5.83 8.75
C ALA A 186 -25.25 6.45 10.02
N ARG A 187 -24.56 7.59 9.88
CA ARG A 187 -23.92 8.32 11.00
C ARG A 187 -24.78 9.41 11.63
N ALA A 188 -25.96 9.70 11.07
CA ALA A 188 -26.84 10.72 11.61
C ALA A 188 -27.29 10.36 13.05
N PRO A 189 -27.16 11.27 14.03
CA PRO A 189 -27.59 11.02 15.40
C PRO A 189 -29.10 10.75 15.43
N GLY A 190 -29.49 9.55 15.86
CA GLY A 190 -30.87 9.07 15.87
C GLY A 190 -31.10 7.70 15.21
N LYS A 191 -30.17 7.21 14.38
CA LYS A 191 -30.27 5.87 13.74
C LYS A 191 -29.39 4.78 14.36
N GLN A 192 -28.51 5.12 15.31
CA GLN A 192 -27.81 4.13 16.15
C GLN A 192 -28.73 3.60 17.26
N THR A 193 -29.87 3.00 16.90
CA THR A 193 -30.56 2.09 17.83
C THR A 193 -29.85 0.75 17.76
N PHE A 194 -28.98 0.52 18.74
CA PHE A 194 -28.42 -0.78 19.07
C PHE A 194 -29.60 -1.75 19.27
N ARG A 195 -29.95 -2.57 18.26
CA ARG A 195 -30.73 -3.79 18.50
C ARG A 195 -29.77 -4.84 19.02
N GLY A 196 -29.39 -4.69 20.29
CA GLY A 196 -28.96 -5.83 21.09
C GLY A 196 -30.14 -6.80 21.12
N ARG A 197 -30.02 -7.92 20.40
CA ARG A 197 -30.94 -9.04 20.56
C ARG A 197 -30.36 -9.90 21.66
N GLU A 198 -30.72 -9.60 22.91
CA GLU A 198 -30.63 -10.55 24.01
C GLU A 198 -31.63 -11.68 23.74
N ARG A 199 -31.10 -12.87 23.46
CA ARG A 199 -31.36 -14.15 24.15
C ARG A 199 -30.71 -15.29 23.38
#